data_AF-A0A848NGG4-F1
#
_entry.id   AF-A0A848NGG4-F1
#
_cell.length_a   1.000
_cell.length_b   1.000
_cell.length_c   1.000
_cell.angle_alpha   90.00
_cell.angle_beta   90.00
_cell.angle_gamma   90.00
#
_symmetry.space_group_name_H-M   'P 1'
#
loop_
_entity.id
_entity.type
_entity.pdbx_description
1 polymer ?
#
loop_
_entity_poly.entity_id
_entity_poly.type
_entity_poly.pdbx_seq_one_letter_code
_entity_poly.pdbx_strand_id
1 'polypeptide(L)'
;MRLPQVGGGRIAAALLAIAAFFGIAAMFRPEPVSDFLYYWMIADAPALYHKGGVVGELFGPVKGAAIAPYWGAALLNACFAVAAIFAVVPATNAAGSRARLVSVLGALVVVLAILAAAPAAALVATDLMAFSTFVVGMSLLVRAAPIAQRWPAAVGTVLILAVSASLRPIYAPVMLISAVALGLMRYALVGATAGRSRWNPGCTRRDWVSCW
;
A
#
# COMPACT_ATOMS: atom_id res chain seq x y z
N MET A 1 4.79 23.39 -15.78
CA MET A 1 4.61 22.11 -15.07
C MET A 1 5.58 22.07 -13.90
N ARG A 2 5.12 22.16 -12.64
CA ARG A 2 6.01 21.97 -11.47
C ARG A 2 6.02 20.48 -11.14
N LEU A 3 7.18 19.84 -11.26
CA LEU A 3 7.34 18.45 -10.82
C LEU A 3 7.07 18.37 -9.31
N PRO A 4 6.32 17.37 -8.83
CA PRO A 4 6.09 17.20 -7.40
C PRO A 4 7.43 16.98 -6.70
N GLN A 5 7.80 17.89 -5.81
CA GLN A 5 8.98 17.76 -4.96
C GLN A 5 8.85 16.48 -4.12
N VAL A 6 9.71 15.50 -4.37
CA VAL A 6 9.80 14.28 -3.56
C VAL A 6 10.49 14.68 -2.25
N GLY A 7 9.74 14.71 -1.14
CA GLY A 7 10.31 15.08 0.16
C GLY A 7 11.43 14.12 0.57
N GLY A 8 12.56 14.66 1.04
CA GLY A 8 13.77 13.89 1.39
C GLY A 8 13.52 12.73 2.37
N GLY A 9 12.51 12.84 3.24
CA GLY A 9 12.14 11.76 4.17
C GLY A 9 11.64 10.48 3.48
N ARG A 10 10.98 10.58 2.31
CA ARG A 10 10.53 9.40 1.55
C ARG A 10 11.71 8.62 0.98
N ILE A 11 12.68 9.35 0.45
CA ILE A 11 13.89 8.79 -0.15
C ILE A 11 14.72 8.11 0.94
N ALA A 12 14.93 8.78 2.08
CA ALA A 12 15.66 8.19 3.19
C ALA A 12 15.01 6.90 3.72
N ALA A 13 13.68 6.88 3.91
CA ALA A 13 12.96 5.68 4.34
C ALA A 13 13.04 4.54 3.31
N ALA A 14 12.92 4.86 2.02
CA ALA A 14 13.05 3.89 0.95
C ALA A 14 14.46 3.28 0.89
N LEU A 15 15.50 4.13 0.97
CA LEU A 15 16.89 3.68 1.00
C LEU A 15 17.19 2.82 2.23
N LEU A 16 16.65 3.18 3.40
CA LEU A 16 16.79 2.39 4.62
C LEU A 16 16.13 1.01 4.48
N ALA A 17 14.92 0.95 3.90
CA ALA A 17 14.25 -0.32 3.64
C ALA A 17 15.05 -1.20 2.67
N ILE A 18 15.55 -0.62 1.56
CA ILE A 18 16.41 -1.34 0.61
C ILE A 18 17.66 -1.87 1.33
N ALA A 19 18.37 -1.02 2.08
CA ALA A 19 19.56 -1.42 2.82
C ALA A 19 19.26 -2.53 3.84
N ALA A 20 18.12 -2.47 4.53
CA ALA A 20 17.71 -3.50 5.47
C ALA A 20 17.46 -4.86 4.78
N PHE A 21 16.68 -4.89 3.70
CA PHE A 21 16.40 -6.15 2.98
C PHE A 21 17.65 -6.79 2.39
N PHE A 22 18.50 -6.01 1.73
CA PHE A 22 19.74 -6.53 1.15
C PHE A 22 20.78 -6.88 2.21
N GLY A 23 20.89 -6.10 3.28
CA GLY A 23 21.80 -6.37 4.40
C GLY A 23 21.45 -7.66 5.13
N ILE A 24 20.16 -7.89 5.41
CA ILE A 24 19.66 -9.13 6.03
C ILE A 24 19.88 -10.32 5.10
N ALA A 25 19.55 -10.19 3.82
CA ALA A 25 19.79 -11.25 2.83
C ALA A 25 21.28 -11.61 2.72
N ALA A 26 22.18 -10.63 2.78
CA ALA A 26 23.62 -10.84 2.76
C ALA A 26 24.15 -11.49 4.05
N MET A 27 23.65 -11.07 5.20
CA MET A 27 24.11 -11.50 6.53
C MET A 27 23.66 -12.92 6.84
N PHE A 28 22.39 -13.24 6.60
CA PHE A 28 21.83 -14.53 6.98
C PHE A 28 21.92 -15.56 5.86
N ARG A 29 22.05 -15.12 4.59
CA ARG A 29 21.91 -15.96 3.39
C ARG A 29 20.89 -17.09 3.60
N PRO A 30 19.71 -16.79 4.17
CA PRO A 30 18.86 -17.86 4.65
C PRO A 30 18.54 -18.70 3.43
N GLU A 31 18.78 -20.01 3.50
CA GLU A 31 18.09 -20.88 2.57
C GLU A 31 16.61 -20.56 2.76
N PRO A 32 15.91 -20.11 1.70
CA PRO A 32 14.55 -19.65 1.85
C PRO A 32 13.72 -20.78 2.46
N VAL A 33 13.18 -20.59 3.66
CA VAL A 33 12.43 -21.65 4.35
C VAL A 33 11.12 -21.89 3.61
N SER A 34 10.69 -23.17 3.56
CA SER A 34 9.40 -23.73 3.12
C SER A 34 8.56 -22.91 2.12
N ASP A 35 7.97 -21.79 2.57
CA ASP A 35 7.04 -21.00 1.78
C ASP A 35 7.71 -20.29 0.60
N PHE A 36 8.90 -19.72 0.78
CA PHE A 36 9.60 -19.09 -0.33
C PHE A 36 10.04 -20.12 -1.36
N LEU A 37 10.66 -21.22 -0.92
CA LEU A 37 11.05 -22.32 -1.81
C LEU A 37 9.84 -22.85 -2.59
N TYR A 38 8.71 -22.98 -1.92
CA TYR A 38 7.44 -23.38 -2.55
C TYR A 38 7.04 -22.42 -3.68
N TYR A 39 7.01 -21.10 -3.45
CA TYR A 39 6.69 -20.13 -4.52
C TYR A 39 7.79 -20.00 -5.58
N TRP A 40 9.05 -20.23 -5.21
CA TRP A 40 10.18 -20.24 -6.14
C TRP A 40 10.13 -21.44 -7.08
N MET A 41 9.66 -22.61 -6.60
CA MET A 41 9.43 -23.79 -7.42
C MET A 41 8.17 -23.66 -8.28
N ILE A 42 7.11 -23.01 -7.77
CA ILE A 42 5.90 -22.69 -8.56
C ILE A 42 6.25 -21.96 -9.86
N ALA A 43 7.25 -21.07 -9.82
CA ALA A 43 7.66 -20.31 -10.99
C ALA A 43 8.10 -21.19 -12.20
N ASP A 44 8.53 -22.44 -11.98
CA ASP A 44 8.90 -23.36 -13.07
C ASP A 44 7.70 -24.16 -13.60
N ALA A 45 6.73 -24.44 -12.73
CA ALA A 45 5.64 -25.34 -13.04
C ALA A 45 4.33 -24.86 -12.39
N PRO A 46 3.76 -23.73 -12.86
CA PRO A 46 2.56 -23.14 -12.27
C PRO A 46 1.35 -24.09 -12.33
N ALA A 47 1.32 -25.01 -13.30
CA ALA A 47 0.27 -26.01 -13.45
C ALA A 47 0.26 -27.10 -12.36
N LEU A 48 1.37 -27.31 -11.64
CA LEU A 48 1.52 -28.40 -10.66
C LEU A 48 1.11 -28.00 -9.24
N TYR A 49 0.81 -26.73 -8.99
CA TYR A 49 0.61 -26.23 -7.63
C TYR A 49 -0.77 -25.59 -7.44
N HIS A 50 -1.49 -26.10 -6.44
CA HIS A 50 -2.89 -25.72 -6.18
C HIS A 50 -3.07 -24.52 -5.25
N LYS A 51 -2.00 -24.01 -4.60
CA LYS A 51 -2.07 -22.74 -3.87
C LYS A 51 -2.01 -21.60 -4.88
N GLY A 52 -3.16 -21.33 -5.50
CA GLY A 52 -3.32 -20.28 -6.50
C GLY A 52 -2.90 -18.89 -5.99
N GLY A 53 -2.54 -18.03 -6.93
CA GLY A 53 -2.18 -16.64 -6.67
C GLY A 53 -1.22 -16.08 -7.71
N VAL A 54 -1.16 -14.76 -7.83
CA VAL A 54 -0.28 -14.06 -8.80
C VAL A 54 1.20 -14.09 -8.35
N VAL A 55 1.48 -14.64 -7.16
CA VAL A 55 2.81 -14.73 -6.57
C VAL A 55 3.79 -15.47 -7.49
N GLY A 56 3.41 -16.62 -8.04
CA GLY A 56 4.29 -17.43 -8.89
C GLY A 56 4.76 -16.67 -10.14
N GLU A 57 3.85 -15.90 -10.74
CA GLU A 57 4.14 -15.05 -11.91
C GLU A 57 5.13 -13.93 -11.59
N LEU A 58 5.15 -13.43 -10.35
CA LEU A 58 6.12 -12.40 -9.92
C LEU A 58 7.54 -12.96 -9.77
N PHE A 59 7.67 -14.24 -9.43
CA PHE A 59 8.96 -14.91 -9.30
C PHE A 59 9.57 -15.35 -10.63
N GLY A 60 8.75 -15.60 -11.65
CA GLY A 60 9.18 -16.04 -12.99
C GLY A 60 10.28 -15.16 -13.61
N PRO A 61 10.10 -13.84 -13.75
CA PRO A 61 11.11 -12.95 -14.32
C PRO A 61 12.41 -12.89 -13.51
N VAL A 62 12.31 -12.91 -12.18
CA VAL A 62 13.46 -12.87 -11.27
C VAL A 62 14.30 -14.13 -11.42
N LYS A 63 13.64 -15.28 -11.52
CA LYS A 63 14.27 -16.58 -11.71
C LYS A 63 14.85 -16.74 -13.13
N GLY A 64 14.13 -16.27 -14.16
CA GLY A 64 14.61 -16.23 -15.55
C GLY A 64 15.86 -15.37 -15.73
N ALA A 65 16.07 -14.37 -14.87
CA ALA A 65 17.29 -13.57 -14.81
C ALA A 65 18.45 -14.25 -14.07
N ALA A 66 18.32 -15.54 -13.70
CA ALA A 66 19.31 -16.32 -12.96
C ALA A 66 19.71 -15.69 -11.60
N ILE A 67 18.82 -14.90 -11.00
CA ILE A 67 19.05 -14.31 -9.68
C ILE A 67 18.91 -15.40 -8.62
N ALA A 68 19.85 -15.45 -7.67
CA ALA A 68 19.77 -16.43 -6.59
C ALA A 68 18.49 -16.22 -5.75
N PRO A 69 17.86 -17.31 -5.23
CA PRO A 69 16.59 -17.26 -4.51
C PRO A 69 16.49 -16.15 -3.44
N TYR A 70 17.50 -16.07 -2.58
CA TYR A 70 17.56 -15.09 -1.48
C TYR A 70 17.68 -13.64 -1.97
N TRP A 71 18.39 -13.39 -3.08
CA TRP A 71 18.43 -12.07 -3.72
C TRP A 71 17.11 -11.71 -4.39
N GLY A 72 16.44 -12.70 -5.00
CA GLY A 72 15.12 -12.52 -5.58
C GLY A 72 14.08 -12.14 -4.53
N ALA A 73 14.11 -12.79 -3.36
CA ALA A 73 13.27 -12.46 -2.21
C ALA A 73 13.48 -11.01 -1.76
N ALA A 74 14.75 -10.63 -1.54
CA ALA A 74 15.12 -9.30 -1.09
C ALA A 74 14.68 -8.22 -2.08
N LEU A 75 14.89 -8.46 -3.39
CA LEU A 75 14.51 -7.54 -4.45
C LEU A 75 13.00 -7.29 -4.46
N LEU A 76 12.18 -8.34 -4.50
CA LEU A 76 10.73 -8.21 -4.53
C LEU A 76 10.21 -7.52 -3.27
N ASN A 77 10.66 -7.96 -2.09
CA ASN A 77 10.29 -7.33 -0.82
C ASN A 77 10.65 -5.84 -0.78
N ALA A 78 11.84 -5.48 -1.26
CA ALA A 78 12.26 -4.08 -1.34
C ALA A 78 11.38 -3.28 -2.30
N CYS A 79 11.05 -3.81 -3.48
CA CYS A 79 10.15 -3.13 -4.44
C CYS A 79 8.77 -2.83 -3.84
N PHE A 80 8.15 -3.82 -3.20
CA PHE A 80 6.84 -3.66 -2.57
C PHE A 80 6.89 -2.73 -1.35
N ALA A 81 7.91 -2.86 -0.50
CA ALA A 81 8.12 -1.97 0.63
C ALA A 81 8.30 -0.50 0.20
N VAL A 82 9.11 -0.26 -0.83
CA VAL A 82 9.31 1.08 -1.40
C VAL A 82 7.99 1.64 -1.92
N ALA A 83 7.22 0.85 -2.69
CA ALA A 83 5.90 1.27 -3.17
C ALA A 83 4.97 1.67 -2.01
N ALA A 84 4.93 0.89 -0.93
CA ALA A 84 4.15 1.19 0.27
C ALA A 84 4.64 2.48 0.98
N ILE A 85 5.95 2.69 1.11
CA ILE A 85 6.52 3.91 1.72
C ILE A 85 6.09 5.16 0.93
N PHE A 86 6.22 5.13 -0.39
CA PHE A 86 5.78 6.24 -1.25
C PHE A 86 4.26 6.44 -1.22
N ALA A 87 3.50 5.36 -1.03
CA ALA A 87 2.05 5.42 -0.89
C ALA A 87 1.61 6.03 0.46
N VAL A 88 2.30 5.78 1.58
CA VAL A 88 1.83 6.26 2.90
C VAL A 88 2.45 7.58 3.31
N VAL A 89 3.76 7.77 3.12
CA VAL A 89 4.43 8.99 3.57
C VAL A 89 3.88 10.17 2.76
N PRO A 90 3.23 11.17 3.37
CA PRO A 90 2.66 12.30 2.64
C PRO A 90 3.76 13.14 1.98
N ALA A 91 3.45 13.75 0.83
CA ALA A 91 4.30 14.80 0.29
C ALA A 91 4.17 15.96 1.27
N THR A 92 5.27 16.63 1.59
CA THR A 92 5.43 17.61 2.70
C THR A 92 4.48 18.81 2.68
N ASN A 93 3.49 18.84 1.78
CA ASN A 93 2.62 19.98 1.48
C ASN A 93 1.17 19.80 1.94
N ALA A 94 0.84 18.80 2.77
CA ALA A 94 -0.53 18.60 3.26
C ALA A 94 -0.89 19.61 4.38
N ALA A 95 -1.92 20.42 4.13
CA ALA A 95 -2.42 21.49 5.00
C ALA A 95 -3.02 20.97 6.32
N GLY A 96 -2.61 21.57 7.44
CA GLY A 96 -3.15 21.35 8.79
C GLY A 96 -2.25 20.52 9.72
N SER A 97 -1.89 21.07 10.89
CA SER A 97 -0.92 20.46 11.84
C SER A 97 -1.36 19.09 12.39
N ARG A 98 -2.64 18.93 12.74
CA ARG A 98 -3.15 17.67 13.33
C ARG A 98 -3.32 16.55 12.31
N ALA A 99 -3.89 16.83 11.14
CA ALA A 99 -4.04 15.83 10.08
C ALA A 99 -2.68 15.37 9.53
N ARG A 100 -1.71 16.29 9.44
CA ARG A 100 -0.32 15.98 9.12
C ARG A 100 0.33 15.09 10.18
N LEU A 101 0.12 15.38 11.47
CA LEU A 101 0.66 14.56 12.56
C LEU A 101 0.13 13.12 12.50
N VAL A 102 -1.19 12.93 12.36
CA VAL A 102 -1.81 11.60 12.27
C VAL A 102 -1.31 10.83 11.04
N SER A 103 -1.18 11.50 9.89
CA SER A 103 -0.65 10.89 8.68
C SER A 103 0.83 10.51 8.80
N VAL A 104 1.65 11.34 9.45
CA VAL A 104 3.08 11.07 9.68
C VAL A 104 3.26 9.93 10.68
N LEU A 105 2.49 9.91 11.77
CA LEU A 105 2.52 8.82 12.74
C LEU A 105 2.08 7.49 12.11
N GLY A 106 0.99 7.49 11.34
CA GLY A 106 0.56 6.32 10.58
C GLY A 106 1.63 5.83 9.59
N ALA A 107 2.29 6.76 8.89
CA ALA A 107 3.41 6.43 8.00
C ALA A 107 4.58 5.81 8.77
N LEU A 108 4.94 6.39 9.91
CA LEU A 108 6.02 5.88 10.76
C LEU A 108 5.73 4.47 11.26
N VAL A 109 4.50 4.20 11.70
CA VAL A 109 4.08 2.84 12.11
C VAL A 109 4.21 1.85 10.96
N VAL A 110 3.80 2.21 9.74
CA VAL A 110 3.94 1.34 8.56
C VAL A 110 5.42 1.10 8.23
N VAL A 111 6.26 2.14 8.24
CA VAL A 111 7.71 1.98 7.99
C VAL A 111 8.35 1.10 9.05
N LEU A 112 8.05 1.33 10.32
CA LEU A 112 8.56 0.51 11.42
C LEU A 112 8.08 -0.94 11.32
N ALA A 113 6.82 -1.16 10.94
CA ALA A 113 6.29 -2.51 10.71
C ALA A 113 7.04 -3.22 9.57
N ILE A 114 7.32 -2.52 8.46
CA ILE A 114 8.11 -3.06 7.34
C ILE A 114 9.54 -3.40 7.79
N LEU A 115 10.19 -2.52 8.54
CA LEU A 115 11.56 -2.74 9.03
C LEU A 115 11.63 -3.85 10.07
N ALA A 116 10.65 -3.93 10.98
CA ALA A 116 10.55 -4.99 11.98
C ALA A 116 10.22 -6.35 11.34
N ALA A 117 9.47 -6.35 10.24
CA ALA A 117 9.18 -7.55 9.47
C ALA A 117 10.37 -7.99 8.61
N ALA A 118 11.36 -7.14 8.31
CA ALA A 118 12.45 -7.46 7.38
C ALA A 118 13.25 -8.74 7.73
N PRO A 119 13.57 -9.05 9.01
CA PRO A 119 14.26 -10.30 9.37
C PRO A 119 13.42 -11.55 9.06
N ALA A 120 12.10 -11.49 9.31
CA ALA A 120 11.18 -12.58 9.03
C ALA A 120 10.78 -12.64 7.54
N ALA A 121 10.70 -11.50 6.86
CA ALA A 121 10.29 -11.37 5.47
C ALA A 121 11.39 -11.81 4.49
N ALA A 122 12.66 -11.82 4.90
CA ALA A 122 13.72 -12.51 4.17
C ALA A 122 13.43 -14.02 4.00
N LEU A 123 12.54 -14.59 4.82
CA LEU A 123 12.12 -15.98 4.80
C LEU A 123 10.69 -16.17 4.25
N VAL A 124 9.80 -15.19 4.42
CA VAL A 124 8.38 -15.25 4.02
C VAL A 124 7.96 -14.01 3.23
N ALA A 125 8.26 -14.01 1.93
CA ALA A 125 8.11 -12.82 1.07
C ALA A 125 6.63 -12.42 0.79
N THR A 126 5.70 -13.37 0.76
CA THR A 126 4.30 -13.11 0.34
C THR A 126 3.49 -12.29 1.34
N ASP A 127 3.81 -12.37 2.62
CA ASP A 127 3.18 -11.55 3.68
C ASP A 127 3.41 -10.07 3.43
N LEU A 128 4.67 -9.72 3.24
CA LEU A 128 5.08 -8.33 3.07
C LEU A 128 4.57 -7.77 1.74
N MET A 129 4.60 -8.57 0.67
CA MET A 129 4.04 -8.17 -0.63
C MET A 129 2.55 -7.87 -0.50
N ALA A 130 1.77 -8.79 0.11
CA ALA A 130 0.34 -8.62 0.34
C ALA A 130 0.04 -7.41 1.24
N PHE A 131 0.78 -7.23 2.34
CA PHE A 131 0.64 -6.06 3.21
C PHE A 131 0.95 -4.75 2.46
N SER A 132 2.01 -4.72 1.66
CA SER A 132 2.42 -3.54 0.91
C SER A 132 1.40 -3.15 -0.15
N THR A 133 0.88 -4.12 -0.92
CA THR A 133 -0.20 -3.86 -1.89
C THR A 133 -1.47 -3.39 -1.21
N PHE A 134 -1.83 -3.97 -0.06
CA PHE A 134 -2.97 -3.53 0.71
C PHE A 134 -2.82 -2.06 1.13
N VAL A 135 -1.66 -1.69 1.68
CA VAL A 135 -1.33 -0.32 2.08
C VAL A 135 -1.43 0.65 0.90
N VAL A 136 -0.92 0.27 -0.28
CA VAL A 136 -1.03 1.08 -1.50
C VAL A 136 -2.50 1.26 -1.89
N GLY A 137 -3.28 0.18 -1.91
CA GLY A 137 -4.71 0.21 -2.22
C GLY A 137 -5.49 1.12 -1.28
N MET A 138 -5.23 1.02 0.03
CA MET A 138 -5.85 1.88 1.04
C MET A 138 -5.46 3.35 0.87
N SER A 139 -4.20 3.64 0.54
CA SER A 139 -3.77 5.01 0.24
C SER A 139 -4.49 5.59 -0.98
N LEU A 140 -4.67 4.81 -2.04
CA LEU A 140 -5.45 5.22 -3.21
C LEU A 140 -6.92 5.46 -2.86
N LEU A 141 -7.52 4.60 -2.02
CA LEU A 141 -8.89 4.76 -1.55
C LEU A 141 -9.10 6.06 -0.76
N VAL A 142 -8.16 6.41 0.11
CA VAL A 142 -8.18 7.66 0.89
C VAL A 142 -7.96 8.88 -0.01
N ARG A 143 -7.04 8.78 -0.98
CA ARG A 143 -6.67 9.88 -1.86
C ARG A 143 -7.65 10.12 -3.00
N ALA A 144 -8.51 9.16 -3.33
CA ALA A 144 -9.64 9.39 -4.23
C ALA A 144 -10.46 10.59 -3.69
N ALA A 145 -10.87 11.54 -4.52
CA ALA A 145 -11.72 12.68 -4.17
C ALA A 145 -13.15 12.43 -4.71
N PRO A 146 -14.11 13.36 -4.62
CA PRO A 146 -15.51 13.03 -4.91
C PRO A 146 -15.73 12.54 -6.36
N ILE A 147 -16.77 11.71 -6.48
CA ILE A 147 -17.03 10.59 -7.42
C ILE A 147 -16.93 10.87 -8.93
N ALA A 148 -17.02 12.12 -9.40
CA ALA A 148 -17.32 12.39 -10.81
C ALA A 148 -16.14 12.22 -11.81
N GLN A 149 -14.89 12.13 -11.36
CA GLN A 149 -13.71 12.21 -12.25
C GLN A 149 -12.63 11.15 -11.97
N ARG A 150 -12.97 10.03 -11.33
CA ARG A 150 -11.97 9.12 -10.71
C ARG A 150 -12.20 7.63 -10.92
N TRP A 151 -12.91 7.22 -11.97
CA TRP A 151 -12.99 5.81 -12.35
C TRP A 151 -11.61 5.11 -12.46
N PRO A 152 -10.51 5.72 -12.97
CA PRO A 152 -9.23 5.01 -13.04
C PRO A 152 -8.59 4.82 -11.66
N ALA A 153 -8.80 5.74 -10.71
CA ALA A 153 -8.31 5.57 -9.34
C ALA A 153 -9.13 4.52 -8.56
N ALA A 154 -10.43 4.46 -8.80
CA ALA A 154 -11.31 3.44 -8.24
C ALA A 154 -10.98 2.05 -8.78
N VAL A 155 -10.85 1.92 -10.11
CA VAL A 155 -10.42 0.68 -10.78
C VAL A 155 -9.03 0.27 -10.30
N GLY A 156 -8.07 1.21 -10.25
CA GLY A 156 -6.73 0.93 -9.72
C GLY A 156 -6.74 0.45 -8.27
N THR A 157 -7.59 1.03 -7.42
CA THR A 157 -7.78 0.58 -6.03
C THR A 157 -8.30 -0.85 -5.97
N VAL A 158 -9.35 -1.16 -6.75
CA VAL A 158 -9.93 -2.52 -6.81
C VAL A 158 -8.91 -3.52 -7.32
N LEU A 159 -8.18 -3.19 -8.39
CA LEU A 159 -7.13 -4.06 -8.95
C LEU A 159 -6.01 -4.31 -7.93
N ILE A 160 -5.51 -3.26 -7.25
CA ILE A 160 -4.44 -3.41 -6.27
C ILE A 160 -4.92 -4.23 -5.05
N LEU A 161 -6.16 -4.04 -4.60
CA LEU A 161 -6.72 -4.85 -3.51
C LEU A 161 -6.97 -6.31 -3.95
N ALA A 162 -7.40 -6.53 -5.20
CA ALA A 162 -7.54 -7.87 -5.77
C ALA A 162 -6.18 -8.58 -5.88
N VAL A 163 -5.14 -7.87 -6.34
CA VAL A 163 -3.75 -8.36 -6.33
C VAL A 163 -3.35 -8.68 -4.90
N SER A 164 -3.57 -7.79 -3.95
CA SER A 164 -3.27 -8.01 -2.53
C SER A 164 -3.92 -9.28 -1.96
N ALA A 165 -5.21 -9.49 -2.24
CA ALA A 165 -5.94 -10.69 -1.85
C ALA A 165 -5.39 -11.94 -2.55
N SER A 166 -5.01 -11.83 -3.83
CA SER A 166 -4.43 -12.94 -4.59
C SER A 166 -3.02 -13.33 -4.13
N LEU A 167 -2.25 -12.38 -3.59
CA LEU A 167 -0.92 -12.64 -3.03
C LEU A 167 -1.01 -13.51 -1.78
N ARG A 168 -2.10 -13.37 -1.02
CA ARG A 168 -2.34 -14.17 0.19
C ARG A 168 -3.84 -14.29 0.52
N PRO A 169 -4.54 -15.28 -0.06
CA PRO A 169 -6.00 -15.41 0.04
C PRO A 169 -6.54 -15.51 1.47
N ILE A 170 -5.75 -16.06 2.39
CA ILE A 170 -6.13 -16.19 3.81
C ILE A 170 -6.41 -14.82 4.48
N TYR A 171 -5.81 -13.73 3.99
CA TYR A 171 -6.05 -12.39 4.52
C TYR A 171 -7.13 -11.61 3.78
N ALA A 172 -7.70 -12.17 2.70
CA ALA A 172 -8.72 -11.49 1.90
C ALA A 172 -9.93 -11.01 2.73
N PRO A 173 -10.47 -11.78 3.71
CA PRO A 173 -11.58 -11.29 4.54
C PRO A 173 -11.20 -10.06 5.38
N VAL A 174 -10.01 -10.07 5.99
CA VAL A 174 -9.52 -8.95 6.83
C VAL A 174 -9.30 -7.71 5.97
N MET A 175 -8.73 -7.87 4.79
CA MET A 175 -8.52 -6.77 3.83
C MET A 175 -9.85 -6.19 3.35
N LEU A 176 -10.84 -7.02 3.05
CA LEU A 176 -12.17 -6.60 2.62
C LEU A 176 -12.88 -5.80 3.73
N ILE A 177 -12.93 -6.33 4.95
CA ILE A 177 -13.56 -5.67 6.10
C ILE A 177 -12.90 -4.30 6.34
N SER A 178 -11.57 -4.26 6.31
CA SER A 178 -10.81 -3.01 6.52
C SER A 178 -11.09 -1.99 5.41
N ALA A 179 -11.12 -2.41 4.15
CA ALA A 179 -11.42 -1.53 3.01
C ALA A 179 -12.86 -0.97 3.07
N VAL A 180 -13.84 -1.81 3.42
CA VAL A 180 -15.24 -1.40 3.61
C VAL A 180 -15.35 -0.41 4.76
N ALA A 181 -14.75 -0.70 5.92
CA ALA A 181 -14.78 0.17 7.08
C ALA A 181 -14.20 1.56 6.75
N LEU A 182 -13.05 1.60 6.06
CA LEU A 182 -12.41 2.86 5.67
C LEU A 182 -13.25 3.64 4.64
N GLY A 183 -13.89 2.92 3.70
CA GLY A 183 -14.83 3.49 2.75
C GLY A 183 -16.02 4.14 3.46
N LEU A 184 -16.65 3.42 4.39
CA LEU A 184 -17.78 3.91 5.20
C LEU A 184 -17.40 5.13 6.04
N MET A 185 -16.24 5.13 6.70
CA MET A 185 -15.74 6.28 7.46
C MET A 185 -15.56 7.51 6.56
N ARG A 186 -15.03 7.32 5.35
CA ARG A 186 -14.86 8.41 4.39
C ARG A 186 -16.20 8.95 3.90
N TYR A 187 -17.17 8.09 3.61
CA TYR A 187 -18.52 8.51 3.25
C TYR A 187 -19.19 9.29 4.39
N ALA A 188 -19.06 8.83 5.64
CA ALA A 188 -19.60 9.52 6.81
C ALA A 188 -18.97 10.91 7.01
N LEU A 189 -17.64 11.04 6.84
CA LEU A 189 -16.94 12.32 6.95
C LEU A 189 -17.32 13.31 5.85
N VAL A 190 -17.41 12.85 4.59
CA VAL A 190 -17.82 13.69 3.45
C VAL A 190 -19.28 14.14 3.60
N GLY A 191 -20.17 13.23 4.02
CA GLY A 191 -21.58 13.54 4.30
C GLY A 191 -21.74 14.56 5.44
N ALA A 192 -20.95 14.44 6.50
CA ALA A 192 -20.97 15.39 7.63
C ALA A 192 -20.49 16.79 7.23
N THR A 193 -19.50 16.90 6.33
CA THR A 193 -19.05 18.19 5.80
C THR A 193 -20.04 18.83 4.83
N ALA A 194 -20.74 18.04 4.01
CA ALA A 194 -21.79 18.52 3.11
C ALA A 194 -23.06 18.98 3.87
N GLY A 195 -23.34 18.40 5.04
CA GLY A 195 -24.43 18.83 5.92
C GLY A 195 -24.18 20.17 6.62
N ARG A 196 -22.92 20.52 6.93
CA ARG A 196 -22.57 21.79 7.61
C ARG A 196 -22.63 23.03 6.72
N SER A 197 -22.56 22.90 5.39
CA SER A 197 -22.67 24.06 4.50
C SER A 197 -24.12 24.47 4.20
N ARG A 198 -25.13 23.72 4.67
CA ARG A 198 -26.56 24.02 4.46
C ARG A 198 -27.24 24.75 5.61
N TRP A 199 -26.58 24.92 6.75
CA TRP A 199 -27.15 25.68 7.87
C TRP A 199 -26.38 26.98 8.05
N ASN A 200 -26.72 27.98 7.22
CA ASN A 200 -26.52 29.37 7.58
C ASN A 200 -27.81 29.84 8.29
N PRO A 201 -27.84 29.91 9.64
CA PRO A 201 -29.03 30.36 10.37
C PRO A 201 -29.40 31.82 10.08
N GLY A 202 -28.54 32.58 9.37
CA GLY A 202 -28.78 33.97 8.98
C GLY A 202 -29.59 34.18 7.70
N CYS A 203 -29.88 33.15 6.90
CA CYS A 203 -30.73 33.30 5.71
C CYS A 203 -32.19 33.06 6.07
N THR A 204 -32.80 34.01 6.78
CA THR A 204 -34.26 34.10 6.87
C THR A 204 -34.83 34.30 5.47
N ARG A 205 -35.95 33.62 5.20
CA ARG A 205 -36.62 33.39 3.91
C ARG A 205 -36.93 34.62 3.01
N ARG A 206 -36.54 35.84 3.37
CA ARG A 206 -36.89 37.09 2.67
C ARG A 206 -35.79 37.69 1.78
N ASP A 207 -34.52 37.29 1.93
CA ASP A 207 -33.43 37.97 1.22
C ASP A 207 -32.73 37.06 0.20
N TRP A 208 -33.50 36.46 -0.72
CA TRP A 208 -32.96 35.60 -1.78
C TRP A 208 -32.28 36.37 -2.93
N VAL A 209 -32.41 37.70 -2.97
CA VAL A 209 -31.92 38.51 -4.09
C VAL A 209 -30.44 38.91 -3.93
N SER A 210 -29.86 38.76 -2.74
CA SER A 210 -28.54 39.33 -2.41
C SER A 210 -27.39 38.32 -2.38
N CYS A 211 -27.62 37.06 -2.77
CA CYS A 211 -26.61 35.98 -2.67
C CYS A 211 -26.17 35.39 -4.02
N TRP A 212 -26.21 36.18 -5.09
CA TRP A 212 -25.57 35.85 -6.37
C TRP A 212 -24.42 36.79 -6.66
#